data_AF-A0A7V2Q9A6-F1
#
_entry.id   AF-A0A7V2Q9A6-F1
#
_cell.length_a   1.000
_cell.length_b   1.000
_cell.length_c   1.000
_cell.angle_alpha   90.00
_cell.angle_beta   90.00
_cell.angle_gamma   90.00
#
_symmetry.space_group_name_H-M   'P 1'
#
loop_
_entity.id
_entity.type
_entity.pdbx_description
1 polymer ?
#
loop_
_entity_poly.entity_id
_entity_poly.type
_entity_poly.pdbx_seq_one_letter_code
_entity_poly.pdbx_strand_id
1 'polypeptide(L)' 'MKRTFSFLAGLAVGAMVGVAAAILLAPYSGPELQERMRTRAQGLIEEGRRAAAARRAELQAQLEAFKAGTPVVVEAE' A
#
# COMPACT_ATOMS: atom_id res chain seq x y z
N MET A 1 42.46 14.59 -12.45
CA MET A 1 41.41 15.63 -12.58
C MET A 1 40.59 15.53 -13.87
N LYS A 2 41.19 15.34 -15.07
CA LYS A 2 40.40 15.25 -16.33
C LYS A 2 39.39 14.09 -16.39
N ARG A 3 39.72 12.96 -15.77
CA ARG A 3 38.91 11.73 -15.78
C ARG A 3 37.65 11.85 -14.91
N THR A 4 37.77 12.48 -13.74
CA THR A 4 36.61 12.78 -12.88
C THR A 4 35.71 13.83 -13.51
N PHE A 5 36.29 14.82 -14.20
CA PHE A 5 35.50 15.83 -14.92
C PHE A 5 34.70 15.25 -16.08
N SER A 6 35.30 14.35 -16.86
CA SER A 6 34.60 13.63 -17.94
C SER A 6 33.47 12.74 -17.39
N PHE A 7 33.69 12.10 -16.24
CA PHE A 7 32.63 11.35 -15.56
C PHE A 7 31.47 12.25 -15.09
N LEU A 8 31.76 13.40 -14.45
CA LEU A 8 30.71 14.35 -14.05
C LEU A 8 29.94 14.89 -15.25
N ALA A 9 30.62 15.18 -16.36
CA ALA A 9 29.96 15.63 -17.59
C ALA A 9 29.03 14.55 -18.15
N GLY A 10 29.49 13.29 -18.18
CA GLY A 10 28.65 12.15 -18.57
C GLY A 10 27.44 11.95 -17.65
N LEU A 11 27.64 12.08 -16.33
CA LEU A 11 26.56 12.00 -15.34
C LEU A 11 25.52 13.11 -15.54
N ALA A 12 25.97 14.35 -15.81
CA ALA A 12 25.08 15.47 -16.06
C ALA A 12 24.21 15.25 -17.32
N VAL A 13 24.83 14.79 -18.41
CA VAL A 13 24.10 14.47 -19.65
C VAL A 13 23.14 13.31 -19.42
N GLY A 14 23.57 12.25 -18.73
CA GLY A 14 22.72 11.11 -18.38
C GLY A 14 21.53 11.50 -17.50
N ALA A 15 21.75 12.34 -16.50
CA ALA A 15 20.69 12.86 -15.63
C ALA A 15 19.66 13.68 -16.42
N MET A 16 20.13 14.51 -17.36
CA MET A 16 19.24 15.33 -18.20
C MET A 16 18.37 14.46 -19.11
N VAL A 17 18.96 13.46 -19.76
CA VAL A 17 18.22 12.48 -20.59
C VAL A 17 17.27 11.67 -19.72
N GLY A 18 17.68 11.27 -18.52
CA GLY A 18 16.85 10.56 -17.56
C GLY A 18 15.63 11.36 -17.12
N VAL A 19 15.79 12.66 -16.83
CA VAL A 19 14.67 13.56 -16.49
C VAL A 19 13.74 13.74 -17.68
N ALA A 20 14.28 13.95 -18.89
CA ALA A 20 13.46 14.08 -20.09
C ALA A 20 12.65 12.80 -20.36
N ALA A 21 13.28 11.64 -20.25
CA ALA A 21 12.61 10.34 -20.36
C ALA A 21 11.56 10.17 -19.26
N ALA A 22 11.86 10.52 -18.01
CA ALA A 22 10.91 10.44 -16.90
C ALA A 22 9.69 11.33 -17.15
N ILE A 23 9.84 12.56 -17.65
CA ILE A 23 8.70 13.44 -17.96
C ILE A 23 7.86 12.87 -19.11
N LEU A 24 8.50 12.27 -20.11
CA LEU A 24 7.79 11.74 -21.28
C LEU A 24 7.11 10.38 -21.02
N LEU A 25 7.69 9.55 -20.16
CA LEU A 25 7.17 8.21 -19.83
C LEU A 25 6.38 8.15 -18.53
N ALA A 26 6.52 9.13 -17.62
CA ALA A 26 5.78 9.07 -16.35
C ALA A 26 4.29 9.31 -16.60
N PRO A 27 3.41 8.39 -16.16
CA PRO A 27 1.98 8.52 -16.39
C PRO A 27 1.31 9.57 -15.50
N TYR A 28 1.95 9.97 -14.39
CA TYR A 28 1.38 10.90 -13.40
C TYR A 28 2.46 11.80 -12.81
N SER A 29 2.05 12.98 -12.33
CA SER A 29 2.92 13.87 -11.57
C SER A 29 3.24 13.29 -10.18
N GLY A 30 4.40 13.63 -9.61
CA GLY A 30 4.81 13.15 -8.29
C GLY A 30 3.77 13.38 -7.17
N PRO A 31 3.16 14.58 -7.06
CA PRO A 31 2.10 14.85 -6.08
C PRO A 31 0.87 13.97 -6.30
N GLU A 32 0.45 13.77 -7.54
CA GLU A 32 -0.72 12.95 -7.88
C GLU A 32 -0.49 11.48 -7.55
N LEU A 33 0.72 10.96 -7.77
CA LEU A 33 1.09 9.61 -7.35
C LEU A 33 1.01 9.45 -5.83
N GLN A 34 1.53 10.42 -5.07
CA GLN A 34 1.44 10.40 -3.60
C GLN A 34 -0.01 10.43 -3.12
N GLU A 35 -0.84 11.29 -3.71
CA GLU A 35 -2.26 11.38 -3.38
C GLU A 35 -2.98 10.07 -3.66
N ARG A 36 -2.81 9.49 -4.85
CA ARG A 36 -3.39 8.19 -5.21
C ARG A 36 -2.95 7.08 -4.27
N MET A 37 -1.67 7.04 -3.89
CA MET A 37 -1.15 6.07 -2.93
C MET A 37 -1.78 6.24 -1.55
N ARG A 38 -1.89 7.48 -1.07
CA ARG A 38 -2.54 7.78 0.22
C ARG A 38 -4.01 7.37 0.20
N THR A 39 -4.77 7.73 -0.84
CA THR A 39 -6.18 7.38 -0.97
C THR A 39 -6.39 5.87 -1.00
N ARG A 40 -5.57 5.14 -1.77
CA ARG A 40 -5.63 3.66 -1.79
C ARG A 40 -5.29 3.05 -0.44
N ALA A 41 -4.23 3.52 0.22
CA ALA A 41 -3.85 3.03 1.55
C ALA A 41 -4.97 3.27 2.58
N GLN A 42 -5.60 4.44 2.56
CA GLN A 42 -6.73 4.74 3.44
C GLN A 42 -7.93 3.82 3.17
N GLY A 43 -8.26 3.57 1.89
CA GLY A 43 -9.31 2.63 1.52
C GLY A 43 -9.07 1.21 2.06
N LEU A 44 -7.85 0.71 1.90
CA LEU A 44 -7.45 -0.61 2.40
C LEU A 44 -7.54 -0.70 3.93
N ILE A 45 -7.12 0.34 4.65
CA ILE A 45 -7.22 0.39 6.12
C ILE A 45 -8.69 0.34 6.55
N GLU A 46 -9.55 1.09 5.88
CA GLU A 46 -10.97 1.16 6.23
C GLU A 46 -11.71 -0.16 5.92
N GLU A 47 -11.37 -0.82 4.82
CA GLU A 47 -11.83 -2.18 4.53
C GLU A 47 -11.35 -3.18 5.58
N GLY A 48 -10.07 -3.13 5.97
CA GLY A 48 -9.52 -3.99 7.01
C GLY A 48 -10.21 -3.78 8.36
N ARG A 49 -10.51 -2.52 8.73
CA ARG A 49 -11.27 -2.20 9.95
C ARG A 49 -12.68 -2.78 9.92
N ARG A 50 -13.38 -2.66 8.78
CA ARG A 50 -14.73 -3.24 8.61
C ARG A 50 -14.70 -4.76 8.73
N ALA A 51 -13.74 -5.42 8.09
CA ALA A 51 -13.56 -6.87 8.21
C ALA A 51 -13.25 -7.31 9.64
N ALA A 52 -12.36 -6.58 10.34
CA ALA A 52 -12.04 -6.85 11.74
C ALA A 52 -13.26 -6.65 12.66
N ALA A 53 -14.06 -5.61 12.43
CA ALA A 53 -15.28 -5.36 13.20
C ALA A 53 -16.33 -6.46 12.99
N ALA A 54 -16.53 -6.90 11.74
CA ALA A 54 -17.42 -8.00 11.42
C ALA A 54 -16.98 -9.30 12.12
N ARG A 55 -15.68 -9.63 12.03
CA ARG A 55 -15.14 -10.82 12.68
C ARG A 55 -15.25 -10.77 14.20
N ARG A 56 -15.08 -9.58 14.79
CA ARG A 56 -15.26 -9.37 16.23
C ARG A 56 -16.70 -9.62 16.66
N ALA A 57 -17.68 -9.15 15.87
CA ALA A 57 -19.09 -9.38 16.15
C ALA A 57 -19.46 -10.88 16.06
N GLU A 58 -18.96 -11.60 15.05
CA GLU A 58 -19.12 -13.05 14.93
C GLU A 58 -18.55 -13.79 16.15
N LEU A 59 -17.32 -13.47 16.54
CA LEU A 59 -16.66 -14.09 17.69
C LEU A 59 -17.39 -13.78 19.01
N GLN A 60 -17.92 -12.57 19.17
CA GLN A 60 -18.74 -12.22 20.33
C GLN A 60 -20.03 -13.04 20.37
N ALA A 61 -20.70 -13.22 19.24
CA ALA A 61 -21.88 -14.07 19.16
C ALA A 61 -21.58 -15.54 19.51
N GLN A 62 -20.45 -16.08 19.02
CA GLN A 62 -20.00 -17.43 19.36
C GLN A 62 -19.66 -17.57 20.85
N LEU A 63 -19.02 -16.56 21.46
CA LEU A 63 -18.73 -16.56 22.89
C LEU A 63 -20.01 -16.53 23.74
N GLU A 64 -21.00 -15.71 23.38
CA GLU A 64 -22.28 -15.69 24.09
C GLU A 64 -23.05 -17.01 23.93
N ALA A 65 -23.03 -17.63 22.75
CA ALA A 65 -23.61 -18.96 22.53
C ALA A 65 -22.93 -20.05 23.39
N PHE A 66 -21.60 -19.99 23.50
CA PHE A 66 -20.83 -20.92 24.34
C PHE A 66 -21.16 -20.73 25.83
N LYS A 67 -21.23 -19.48 26.30
CA LYS A 67 -21.63 -19.14 27.68
C LYS A 67 -23.06 -19.60 28.02
N ALA A 68 -23.95 -19.63 27.03
CA ALA A 68 -25.32 -20.12 27.18
C ALA A 68 -25.43 -21.65 27.27
N GLY A 69 -24.31 -22.39 27.25
CA GLY A 69 -24.28 -23.83 27.51
C GLY A 69 -24.59 -24.73 26.30
N THR A 70 -24.54 -24.19 25.08
CA THR A 70 -24.76 -24.97 23.85
C THR A 70 -23.41 -25.38 23.24
N PRO A 71 -23.14 -26.66 22.96
CA PRO A 71 -21.86 -27.09 22.39
C PRO A 71 -21.75 -26.60 20.94
N VAL A 72 -20.82 -25.67 20.70
CA VAL A 72 -20.50 -25.15 19.36
C VAL A 72 -19.55 -26.13 18.68
N VAL A 73 -20.02 -26.81 17.63
CA VAL A 73 -19.18 -27.64 16.75
C VAL A 73 -18.37 -26.69 15.87
N VAL A 74 -17.06 -26.60 16.13
CA VAL A 74 -16.13 -25.82 15.31
C VAL A 74 -15.77 -26.69 14.11
N GLU A 75 -16.56 -26.63 13.04
CA GLU A 75 -16.10 -27.08 11.73
C GLU A 75 -15.11 -26.02 11.20
N ALA A 76 -13.83 -26.35 11.33
CA ALA A 76 -12.75 -25.68 10.64
C ALA A 76 -12.64 -26.31 9.24
N GLU A 77 -13.16 -25.61 8.22
CA GLU A 77 -12.75 -25.79 6.82
C GLU A 77 -11.74 -24.71 6.43
#